data_AF-A0A8S3W256-F1
#
_entry.id   AF-A0A8S3W256-F1
#
_cell.length_a   1.000
_cell.length_b   1.000
_cell.length_c   1.000
_cell.angle_alpha   90.00
_cell.angle_beta   90.00
_cell.angle_gamma   90.00
#
_symmetry.space_group_name_H-M   'P 1'
#
loop_
_entity.id
_entity.type
_entity.pdbx_description
1 polymer ?
#
loop_
_entity_poly.entity_id
_entity_poly.type
_entity_poly.pdbx_seq_one_letter_code
_entity_poly.pdbx_strand_id
1 'polypeptide(L)'
;MTMRSCIKKAIKKNKNDPCPEEQYLFDDILEAHHHAFGNHLECKTHFCDKTGNVEQNDIPSDFKLSSLWQRICIMIQGIASHARSLLHDVDSNVVERYHSIIAKYVGGKRVKFSLKNSYETRCIASAVSFNEENSLSKLYKKMTNKS
;
A
#
# COMPACT_ATOMS: atom_id res chain seq x y z
N MET A 1 -13.01 14.64 11.16
CA MET A 1 -11.94 14.27 10.20
C MET A 1 -11.80 12.75 10.22
N THR A 2 -11.57 12.06 9.09
CA THR A 2 -11.48 10.57 9.09
C THR A 2 -10.04 10.11 9.32
N MET A 3 -9.85 8.98 10.01
CA MET A 3 -8.53 8.39 10.29
C MET A 3 -7.67 8.20 9.02
N ARG A 4 -8.31 7.80 7.92
CA ARG A 4 -7.66 7.68 6.60
C ARG A 4 -7.08 9.01 6.11
N SER A 5 -7.78 10.12 6.35
CA SER A 5 -7.29 11.45 5.96
C SER A 5 -6.07 11.87 6.75
N CYS A 6 -5.98 11.52 8.04
CA CYS A 6 -4.82 11.80 8.88
C CYS A 6 -3.58 11.06 8.35
N ILE A 7 -3.71 9.75 8.13
CA ILE A 7 -2.62 8.91 7.62
C ILE A 7 -2.13 9.39 6.26
N LYS A 8 -3.04 9.77 5.35
CA LYS A 8 -2.66 10.33 4.04
C LYS A 8 -1.86 11.63 4.16
N LYS A 9 -2.24 12.52 5.08
CA LYS A 9 -1.49 13.75 5.36
C LYS A 9 -0.09 13.42 5.91
N ALA A 10 0.03 12.39 6.77
CA ALA A 10 1.29 11.97 7.38
C ALA A 10 2.28 11.48 6.34
N ILE A 11 1.81 10.58 5.46
CA ILE A 11 2.61 10.03 4.38
C ILE A 11 3.07 11.16 3.43
N LYS A 12 2.17 12.07 3.05
CA LYS A 12 2.50 13.16 2.14
C LYS A 12 3.56 14.10 2.71
N LYS A 13 3.49 14.42 4.00
CA LYS A 13 4.47 15.27 4.69
C LYS A 13 5.84 14.59 4.75
N ASN A 14 5.90 13.36 5.27
CA ASN A 14 7.15 12.63 5.41
C ASN A 14 7.83 12.34 4.06
N LYS A 15 7.06 12.14 2.97
CA LYS A 15 7.63 12.03 1.61
C LYS A 15 8.26 13.30 1.07
N ASN A 16 7.80 14.47 1.52
CA ASN A 16 8.34 15.75 1.10
C ASN A 16 9.54 16.20 1.95
N ASP A 17 9.81 15.51 3.07
CA ASP A 17 10.98 15.77 3.89
C ASP A 17 12.25 15.31 3.17
N PRO A 18 13.34 16.11 3.15
CA PRO A 18 14.56 15.80 2.39
C PRO A 18 15.32 14.59 2.94
N CYS A 19 15.09 14.22 4.20
CA CYS A 19 15.59 13.01 4.84
C CYS A 19 14.42 12.32 5.54
N PRO A 20 13.65 11.49 4.82
CA PRO A 20 12.52 10.79 5.42
C PRO A 20 13.01 9.69 6.37
N GLU A 21 12.75 9.84 7.67
CA GLU A 21 12.99 8.77 8.64
C GLU A 21 11.72 7.95 8.86
N GLU A 22 11.87 6.63 8.80
CA GLU A 22 10.77 5.67 8.96
C GLU A 22 10.09 5.79 10.35
N GLN A 23 10.88 6.14 11.37
CA GLN A 23 10.40 6.30 12.75
C GLN A 23 9.41 7.46 12.89
N TYR A 24 9.64 8.59 12.21
CA TYR A 24 8.71 9.72 12.29
C TYR A 24 7.35 9.39 11.68
N LEU A 25 7.32 8.69 10.53
CA LEU A 25 6.07 8.26 9.93
C LEU A 25 5.37 7.18 10.79
N PHE A 26 6.14 6.31 11.44
CA PHE A 26 5.60 5.31 12.36
C PHE A 26 4.84 5.98 13.52
N ASP A 27 5.48 6.94 14.20
CA ASP A 27 4.88 7.66 15.32
C ASP A 27 3.67 8.50 14.88
N ASP A 28 3.76 9.16 13.72
CA ASP A 28 2.67 9.93 13.15
C ASP A 28 1.42 9.07 12.87
N ILE A 29 1.60 7.82 12.41
CA ILE A 29 0.50 6.89 12.18
C ILE A 29 -0.08 6.40 13.50
N LEU A 30 0.74 6.18 14.53
CA LEU A 30 0.26 5.81 15.86
C LEU A 30 -0.59 6.92 16.46
N GLU A 31 -0.23 8.20 16.32
CA GLU A 31 -1.05 9.30 16.86
C GLU A 31 -2.37 9.54 16.09
N ALA A 32 -2.50 8.97 14.88
CA ALA A 32 -3.62 9.25 13.99
C ALA A 32 -5.00 8.87 14.55
N HIS A 33 -5.09 7.85 15.43
CA HIS A 33 -6.37 7.52 16.07
C HIS A 33 -6.78 8.56 17.11
N HIS A 34 -5.87 9.00 17.98
CA HIS A 34 -6.18 10.04 18.96
C HIS A 34 -6.78 11.27 18.28
N HIS A 35 -6.17 11.69 17.17
CA HIS A 35 -6.71 12.76 16.34
C HIS A 35 -8.10 12.44 15.77
N ALA A 36 -8.30 11.24 15.19
CA ALA A 36 -9.55 10.87 14.55
C ALA A 36 -10.74 10.84 15.52
N PHE A 37 -10.47 10.56 16.79
CA PHE A 37 -11.46 10.51 17.87
C PHE A 37 -11.54 11.81 18.70
N GLY A 38 -10.91 12.91 18.26
CA GLY A 38 -11.10 14.25 18.85
C GLY A 38 -10.16 14.62 20.00
N ASN A 39 -9.18 13.76 20.31
CA ASN A 39 -8.10 14.11 21.24
C ASN A 39 -6.94 14.74 20.46
N HIS A 40 -6.74 16.05 20.65
CA HIS A 40 -5.68 16.81 20.00
C HIS A 40 -4.58 17.30 20.95
N LEU A 41 -4.48 16.73 22.16
CA LEU A 41 -3.44 17.09 23.14
C LEU A 41 -2.04 16.82 22.59
N GLU A 42 -1.86 15.63 22.01
CA GLU A 42 -0.58 15.16 21.46
C GLU A 42 -0.52 15.31 19.93
N CYS A 43 -1.50 15.99 19.32
CA CYS A 43 -1.46 16.22 17.87
C CYS A 43 -0.30 17.14 17.51
N LYS A 44 0.53 16.71 16.55
CA LYS A 44 1.55 17.58 15.96
C LYS A 44 0.89 18.68 15.10
N THR A 45 1.53 19.84 15.05
CA THR A 45 1.03 21.06 14.37
C THR A 45 0.78 20.88 12.88
N HIS A 46 1.47 19.94 12.24
CA HIS A 46 1.28 19.65 10.82
C HIS A 46 0.06 18.74 10.53
N PHE A 47 -0.54 18.12 11.55
CA PHE A 47 -1.73 17.28 11.41
C PHE A 47 -3.04 18.00 11.72
N CYS A 48 -2.99 18.91 12.67
CA CYS A 48 -4.17 19.51 13.27
C CYS A 48 -3.97 21.02 13.41
N ASP A 49 -4.95 21.79 12.94
CA ASP A 49 -4.98 23.24 13.17
C ASP A 49 -5.42 23.59 14.61
N LYS A 50 -5.90 22.59 15.36
CA LYS A 50 -6.43 22.71 16.74
C LYS A 50 -5.53 22.04 17.78
N THR A 51 -4.20 22.04 17.60
CA THR A 51 -3.27 21.44 18.57
C THR A 51 -3.47 22.02 19.97
N GLY A 52 -3.47 21.14 20.99
CA GLY A 52 -3.64 21.53 22.40
C GLY A 52 -5.09 21.73 22.85
N ASN A 53 -6.09 21.49 21.99
CA ASN A 53 -7.49 21.51 22.36
C ASN A 53 -8.07 20.10 22.50
N VAL A 54 -8.90 19.88 23.50
CA VAL A 54 -9.74 18.68 23.61
C VAL A 54 -11.13 19.05 23.12
N GLU A 55 -11.63 18.39 22.07
CA GLU A 55 -13.03 18.56 21.69
C GLU A 55 -13.92 17.95 22.79
N GLN A 56 -15.12 18.49 23.02
CA GLN A 56 -16.05 18.04 24.09
C GLN A 56 -16.45 16.54 24.01
N ASN A 57 -16.09 15.85 22.92
CA ASN A 57 -16.31 14.43 22.69
C ASN A 57 -15.00 13.63 22.80
N ASP A 58 -14.22 13.83 23.87
CA ASP A 58 -13.10 12.90 24.16
C ASP A 58 -13.66 11.49 24.38
N ILE A 59 -12.85 10.50 24.03
CA ILE A 59 -13.18 9.10 24.18
C ILE A 59 -13.41 8.82 25.68
N PRO A 60 -14.59 8.30 26.07
CA PRO A 60 -14.84 7.88 27.46
C PRO A 60 -13.74 6.93 27.94
N SER A 61 -13.29 7.10 29.18
CA SER A 61 -12.25 6.24 29.79
C SER A 61 -12.58 4.75 29.66
N ASP A 62 -13.86 4.40 29.78
CA ASP A 62 -14.36 3.03 29.69
C ASP A 62 -14.18 2.45 28.28
N PHE A 63 -14.26 3.29 27.24
CA PHE A 63 -14.00 2.85 25.87
C PHE A 63 -12.52 2.61 25.62
N LYS A 64 -11.61 3.39 26.23
CA LYS A 64 -10.15 3.16 26.14
C LYS A 64 -9.75 1.80 26.72
N LEU A 65 -10.49 1.30 27.71
CA LEU A 65 -10.31 -0.02 28.31
C LEU A 65 -11.00 -1.15 27.52
N SER A 66 -11.83 -0.83 26.54
CA SER A 66 -12.58 -1.82 25.77
C SER A 66 -11.69 -2.62 24.83
N SER A 67 -12.09 -3.87 24.56
CA SER A 67 -11.45 -4.72 23.56
C SER A 67 -11.53 -4.14 22.15
N LEU A 68 -12.54 -3.31 21.86
CA LEU A 68 -12.67 -2.62 20.58
C LEU A 68 -11.56 -1.58 20.39
N TRP A 69 -11.25 -0.80 21.43
CA TRP A 69 -10.14 0.14 21.38
C TRP A 69 -8.79 -0.55 21.18
N GLN A 70 -8.55 -1.64 21.93
CA GLN A 70 -7.35 -2.46 21.76
C GLN A 70 -7.21 -2.97 20.32
N ARG A 71 -8.32 -3.44 19.70
CA ARG A 71 -8.32 -3.86 18.29
C ARG A 71 -7.99 -2.72 17.34
N ILE A 72 -8.51 -1.52 17.59
CA ILE A 72 -8.17 -0.33 16.80
C ILE A 72 -6.68 -0.02 16.89
N CYS A 73 -6.10 -0.01 18.10
CA CYS A 73 -4.68 0.23 18.31
C CYS A 73 -3.82 -0.82 17.59
N ILE A 74 -4.17 -2.11 17.69
CA ILE A 74 -3.46 -3.19 16.99
C ILE A 74 -3.52 -3.01 15.47
N MET A 75 -4.69 -2.67 14.92
CA MET A 75 -4.82 -2.42 13.48
C MET A 75 -3.92 -1.26 13.02
N ILE A 76 -3.84 -0.19 13.81
CA ILE A 76 -3.02 0.98 13.49
C ILE A 76 -1.55 0.66 13.62
N GLN A 77 -1.15 -0.10 14.64
CA GLN A 77 0.21 -0.58 14.78
C GLN A 77 0.63 -1.48 13.60
N GLY A 78 -0.30 -2.28 13.07
CA GLY A 78 -0.11 -3.05 11.85
C GLY A 78 0.07 -2.17 10.60
N ILE A 79 -0.59 -1.01 10.53
CA ILE A 79 -0.37 -0.04 9.44
C ILE A 79 0.98 0.66 9.63
N ALA A 80 1.29 1.07 10.86
CA ALA A 80 2.53 1.76 11.21
C ALA A 80 3.76 0.89 10.93
N SER A 81 3.70 -0.42 11.16
CA SER A 81 4.81 -1.34 10.83
C SER A 81 5.14 -1.39 9.33
N HIS A 82 4.23 -0.95 8.47
CA HIS A 82 4.45 -0.79 7.03
C HIS A 82 4.91 0.63 6.63
N ALA A 83 5.30 1.49 7.57
CA ALA A 83 5.74 2.86 7.32
C ALA A 83 6.81 2.94 6.23
N ARG A 84 7.81 2.04 6.25
CA ARG A 84 8.85 1.95 5.21
C ARG A 84 8.28 1.76 3.81
N SER A 85 7.39 0.78 3.65
CA SER A 85 6.72 0.49 2.38
C SER A 85 5.85 1.67 1.93
N LEU A 86 5.14 2.31 2.86
CA LEU A 86 4.29 3.49 2.59
C LEU A 86 5.11 4.71 2.15
N LEU A 87 6.32 4.85 2.68
CA LEU A 87 7.21 5.97 2.36
C LEU A 87 7.84 5.82 0.97
N HIS A 88 8.25 4.61 0.61
CA HIS A 88 8.88 4.32 -0.68
C HIS A 88 7.90 3.91 -1.79
N ASP A 89 6.59 3.90 -1.52
CA ASP A 89 5.56 3.36 -2.42
C ASP A 89 5.88 1.93 -2.90
N VAL A 90 6.49 1.12 -2.03
CA VAL A 90 6.83 -0.26 -2.34
C VAL A 90 5.66 -1.13 -1.92
N ASP A 91 4.96 -1.67 -2.91
CA ASP A 91 3.90 -2.64 -2.72
C ASP A 91 4.34 -4.06 -3.16
N SER A 92 3.75 -5.09 -2.56
CA SER A 92 3.84 -6.47 -3.10
C SER A 92 3.13 -6.59 -4.45
N ASN A 93 2.34 -5.59 -4.83
CA ASN A 93 1.52 -5.54 -6.03
C ASN A 93 2.33 -5.75 -7.30
N VAL A 94 3.59 -5.28 -7.41
CA VAL A 94 4.41 -5.57 -8.61
C VAL A 94 4.64 -7.07 -8.78
N VAL A 95 4.96 -7.77 -7.68
CA VAL A 95 5.17 -9.22 -7.67
C VAL A 95 3.85 -9.95 -7.88
N GLU A 96 2.77 -9.53 -7.21
CA GLU A 96 1.43 -10.12 -7.35
C GLU A 96 0.86 -9.93 -8.77
N ARG A 97 1.03 -8.74 -9.34
CA ARG A 97 0.63 -8.39 -10.70
C ARG A 97 1.42 -9.21 -11.72
N TYR A 98 2.73 -9.35 -11.54
CA TYR A 98 3.55 -10.23 -12.36
C TYR A 98 3.13 -11.71 -12.24
N HIS A 99 2.90 -12.18 -11.01
CA HIS A 99 2.45 -13.55 -10.75
C HIS A 99 1.07 -13.85 -11.36
N SER A 100 0.17 -12.86 -11.39
CA SER A 100 -1.12 -12.99 -12.06
C SER A 100 -0.99 -13.21 -13.58
N ILE A 101 0.03 -12.61 -14.21
CA ILE A 101 0.33 -12.80 -15.62
C ILE A 101 0.93 -14.18 -15.86
N ILE A 102 1.89 -14.62 -15.03
CA ILE A 102 2.42 -15.99 -15.08
C ILE A 102 1.28 -17.01 -14.97
N ALA A 103 0.38 -16.84 -14.01
CA ALA A 103 -0.77 -17.73 -13.83
C ALA A 103 -1.67 -17.78 -15.08
N LYS A 104 -1.88 -16.66 -15.78
CA LYS A 104 -2.60 -16.63 -17.07
C LYS A 104 -1.88 -17.45 -18.15
N TYR A 105 -0.56 -17.31 -18.27
CA TYR A 105 0.22 -18.09 -19.25
C TYR A 105 0.35 -19.56 -18.89
N VAL A 106 0.37 -19.90 -17.59
CA VAL A 106 0.45 -21.29 -17.10
C VAL A 106 -0.89 -22.00 -17.22
N GLY A 107 -1.99 -21.36 -16.79
CA GLY A 107 -3.32 -21.96 -16.72
C GLY A 107 -4.19 -21.79 -17.98
N GLY A 108 -4.06 -20.68 -18.71
CA GLY A 108 -5.00 -20.27 -19.76
C GLY A 108 -4.80 -20.92 -21.13
N LYS A 109 -3.59 -21.39 -21.45
CA LYS A 109 -3.28 -22.09 -22.71
C LYS A 109 -2.46 -23.33 -22.39
N ARG A 110 -3.12 -24.44 -22.07
CA ARG A 110 -2.48 -25.76 -21.81
C ARG A 110 -1.74 -26.35 -23.03
N VAL A 111 -1.65 -25.62 -24.13
CA VAL A 111 -0.87 -25.98 -25.31
C VAL A 111 0.60 -26.04 -24.89
N LYS A 112 1.20 -27.24 -24.89
CA LYS A 112 2.59 -27.52 -24.48
C LYS A 112 2.87 -27.47 -22.97
N PHE A 113 1.87 -27.72 -22.11
CA PHE A 113 2.04 -27.73 -20.64
C PHE A 113 3.15 -28.68 -20.13
N SER A 114 3.32 -29.84 -20.77
CA SER A 114 4.26 -30.90 -20.35
C SER A 114 5.56 -30.95 -21.14
N LEU A 115 5.85 -29.96 -22.00
CA LEU A 115 7.12 -29.93 -22.72
C LEU A 115 8.25 -29.47 -21.80
N LYS A 116 9.46 -30.00 -22.04
CA LYS A 116 10.69 -29.55 -21.39
C LYS A 116 10.86 -28.04 -21.60
N ASN A 117 11.21 -27.31 -20.53
CA ASN A 117 11.37 -25.85 -20.48
C ASN A 117 10.10 -25.01 -20.75
N SER A 118 8.90 -25.63 -20.75
CA SER A 118 7.65 -24.92 -20.98
C SER A 118 7.32 -23.89 -19.90
N TYR A 119 7.66 -24.16 -18.63
CA TYR A 119 7.46 -23.23 -17.53
C TYR A 119 8.38 -22.01 -17.65
N GLU A 120 9.68 -22.24 -17.86
CA GLU A 120 10.68 -21.17 -18.05
C GLU A 120 10.32 -20.25 -19.21
N THR A 121 9.93 -20.83 -20.36
CA THR A 121 9.48 -20.05 -21.53
C THR A 121 8.25 -19.18 -21.20
N ARG A 122 7.32 -19.69 -20.38
CA ARG A 122 6.13 -18.94 -19.95
C ARG A 122 6.48 -17.80 -18.98
N CYS A 123 7.45 -17.99 -18.08
CA CYS A 123 7.97 -16.91 -17.24
C CYS A 123 8.63 -15.81 -18.07
N ILE A 124 9.48 -16.18 -19.05
CA ILE A 124 10.12 -15.21 -19.95
C ILE A 124 9.07 -14.44 -20.75
N ALA A 125 8.07 -15.14 -21.32
CA ALA A 125 6.97 -14.48 -22.03
C ALA A 125 6.14 -13.56 -21.13
N SER A 126 5.92 -13.95 -19.87
CA SER A 126 5.23 -13.13 -18.87
C SER A 126 6.00 -11.86 -18.56
N ALA A 127 7.33 -11.94 -18.45
CA ALA A 127 8.19 -10.79 -18.18
C ALA A 127 8.15 -9.78 -19.34
N VAL A 128 8.24 -10.27 -20.58
CA VAL A 128 8.09 -9.42 -21.77
C VAL A 128 6.70 -8.78 -21.79
N SER A 129 5.63 -9.54 -21.52
CA SER A 129 4.27 -8.99 -21.50
C SER A 129 4.00 -8.02 -20.34
N PHE A 130 4.70 -8.16 -19.21
CA PHE A 130 4.55 -7.27 -18.06
C PHE A 130 5.22 -5.92 -18.27
N ASN A 131 6.37 -5.91 -18.97
CA ASN A 131 7.14 -4.70 -19.22
C ASN A 131 6.72 -3.97 -20.50
N GLU A 132 6.21 -4.69 -21.51
CA GLU A 132 5.78 -4.12 -22.79
C GLU A 132 4.26 -4.14 -22.94
N GLU A 133 3.65 -2.96 -23.04
CA GLU A 133 2.27 -2.85 -23.48
C GLU A 133 2.13 -3.31 -24.95
N ASN A 134 1.17 -4.20 -25.19
CA ASN A 134 0.79 -4.70 -26.52
C ASN A 134 1.87 -5.51 -27.28
N SER A 135 2.87 -6.06 -26.59
CA SER A 135 3.95 -6.87 -27.20
C SER A 135 3.45 -7.96 -28.16
N LEU A 136 2.43 -8.75 -27.75
CA LEU A 136 1.83 -9.78 -28.60
C LEU A 136 1.14 -9.22 -29.85
N SER A 137 0.48 -8.06 -29.73
CA SER A 137 -0.18 -7.40 -30.86
C SER A 137 0.85 -6.88 -31.86
N LYS A 138 1.92 -6.22 -31.38
CA LYS A 138 3.05 -5.77 -32.22
C LYS A 138 3.72 -6.94 -32.94
N LEU A 139 3.96 -8.04 -32.23
CA LEU A 139 4.59 -9.25 -32.80
C LEU A 139 3.68 -9.92 -33.83
N TYR A 140 2.37 -10.02 -33.56
CA TYR A 140 1.40 -10.54 -34.50
C TYR A 140 1.28 -9.68 -35.77
N LYS A 141 1.19 -8.36 -35.63
CA LYS A 141 1.19 -7.40 -36.75
C LYS A 141 2.43 -7.57 -37.65
N LYS A 142 3.61 -7.69 -37.02
CA LYS A 142 4.88 -7.92 -37.73
C LYS A 142 4.95 -9.28 -38.41
N MET A 143 4.43 -10.34 -37.79
CA MET A 143 4.39 -11.68 -38.40
C MET A 143 3.37 -11.79 -39.55
N THR A 144 2.28 -11.02 -39.48
CA THR A 144 1.18 -11.09 -40.47
C THR A 144 1.27 -10.01 -41.56
N ASN A 145 2.32 -9.18 -41.55
CA ASN A 145 2.48 -8.01 -42.44
C ASN A 145 1.25 -7.09 -42.46
N LYS A 146 0.47 -7.05 -41.37
CA LYS A 146 -0.69 -6.18 -41.22
C LYS A 146 -0.33 -5.00 -40.32
N SER A 147 -0.46 -3.79 -40.87
CA SER A 147 -0.27 -2.52 -40.13
C SER A 147 -1.32 -2.33 -39.02
#